data_AF-A0A1C6K6J6-F1
#
_entry.id   AF-A0A1C6K6J6-F1
#
_cell.length_a   1.000
_cell.length_b   1.000
_cell.length_c   1.000
_cell.angle_alpha   90.00
_cell.angle_beta   90.00
_cell.angle_gamma   90.00
#
_symmetry.space_group_name_H-M   'P 1'
#
loop_
_entity.id
_entity.type
_entity.pdbx_description
1 polymer ?
#
loop_
_entity_poly.entity_id
_entity_poly.type
_entity_poly.pdbx_seq_one_letter_code
_entity_poly.pdbx_strand_id
1 'polypeptide(L)'
;MKIFSLTYNELVKQFKKPSIKIIFALILISAIILPMAINKIPVDRYSANALESHQFMLEQDKRNAEKYKSDKTQKGQMNYQYALIQVDAEQMFVDYKIGFDDWRDEVVEYYKTAAYNLAAIEFILDGYEQNVIMENLQGADPDVVAKYFDEKMTLVKKKEIESFYTSEKERFKNIIDTNDYQAYSQERIEKINETIAYHQDRIKKYEELKAKDPQTKEGLAELEKLEKEATISKERIPEFQQDIKVIEFRVNNKIDYDLNNWKNNSLKTIEKELFELRMNLLTEQEYASQATIQGIAMTYDEYVKNFNDTQAKRVDKIKQIWYGLENNIPALDDIRDARSVLDSTYEIYIILAVIMVIIISGGIVATEFSKGTIRLLLIRPVSRWKILLSKLLAILVVGFSIVILGIGILYVSTGATFGFETYKTPILETINGTIVHVEFMKYLLPKVLLSCSSLIFITSLVFMISTLAKNTALAVAISMVLYLGCAPATNLLVSMSQTWIVNTLIPYINASYLRLIPTAEQILAQNFGMTLNFQGGAIQLLIASAVMLILTFVIFIKKDIKN
;
A
#
# COMPACT_ATOMS: atom_id res chain seq x y z
N MET A 1 16.32 38.86 29.13
CA MET A 1 15.43 38.55 30.29
C MET A 1 13.93 38.74 30.02
N LYS A 2 13.43 39.91 29.57
CA LYS A 2 11.97 40.16 29.54
C LYS A 2 11.12 39.23 28.63
N ILE A 3 11.62 38.74 27.49
CA ILE A 3 10.83 37.89 26.58
C ILE A 3 10.62 36.49 27.18
N PHE A 4 11.68 35.83 27.64
CA PHE A 4 11.58 34.51 28.28
C PHE A 4 10.63 34.50 29.48
N SER A 5 10.70 35.51 30.34
CA SER A 5 9.76 35.62 31.47
C SER A 5 8.31 35.80 31.01
N LEU A 6 8.06 36.53 29.92
CA LEU A 6 6.71 36.68 29.37
C LEU A 6 6.20 35.38 28.77
N THR A 7 7.05 34.68 28.00
CA THR A 7 6.72 33.37 27.43
C THR A 7 6.41 32.35 28.53
N TYR A 8 7.25 32.29 29.57
CA TYR A 8 7.04 31.42 30.72
C TYR A 8 5.72 31.73 31.44
N ASN A 9 5.41 33.01 31.69
CA ASN A 9 4.16 33.40 32.32
C ASN A 9 2.94 32.99 31.48
N GLU A 10 3.03 33.09 30.15
CA GLU A 10 1.96 32.65 29.25
C GLU A 10 1.83 31.12 29.28
N LEU A 11 2.93 30.37 29.28
CA LEU A 11 2.91 28.90 29.44
C LEU A 11 2.22 28.50 30.76
N VAL A 12 2.63 29.09 31.88
CA VAL A 12 2.01 28.85 33.20
C VAL A 12 0.51 29.16 33.15
N LYS A 13 0.11 30.24 32.47
CA LYS A 13 -1.30 30.61 32.30
C LYS A 13 -2.07 29.54 31.52
N GLN A 14 -1.51 28.99 30.44
CA GLN A 14 -2.17 27.93 29.68
C GLN A 14 -2.25 26.63 30.48
N PHE A 15 -1.15 26.18 31.08
CA PHE A 15 -1.13 24.95 31.87
C PHE A 15 -1.90 25.06 33.19
N LYS A 16 -2.34 26.24 33.65
CA LYS A 16 -3.30 26.35 34.77
C LYS A 16 -4.70 25.83 34.42
N LYS A 17 -5.06 25.76 33.14
CA LYS A 17 -6.38 25.26 32.71
C LYS A 17 -6.42 23.72 32.87
N PRO A 18 -7.39 23.16 33.64
CA PRO A 18 -7.47 21.71 33.84
C PRO A 18 -7.58 20.92 32.53
N SER A 19 -8.36 21.40 31.57
CA SER A 19 -8.53 20.77 30.26
C SER A 19 -7.22 20.59 29.50
N ILE A 20 -6.34 21.61 29.52
CA ILE A 20 -5.03 21.55 28.85
C ILE A 20 -4.15 20.48 29.48
N LYS A 21 -4.10 20.39 30.82
CA LYS A 21 -3.32 19.35 31.51
C LYS A 21 -3.82 17.96 31.17
N ILE A 22 -5.13 17.76 31.19
CA ILE A 22 -5.76 16.46 30.92
C ILE A 22 -5.48 16.02 29.48
N ILE A 23 -5.72 16.89 28.49
CA ILE A 23 -5.46 16.58 27.08
C ILE A 23 -3.98 16.27 26.85
N PHE A 24 -3.08 17.10 27.38
CA PHE A 24 -1.63 16.87 27.27
C PHE A 24 -1.22 15.52 27.87
N ALA A 25 -1.72 15.19 29.06
CA ALA A 25 -1.44 13.91 29.71
C ALA A 25 -1.98 12.73 28.90
N LEU A 26 -3.20 12.82 28.37
CA LEU A 26 -3.80 11.76 27.53
C LEU A 26 -2.97 11.51 26.26
N ILE A 27 -2.48 12.57 25.61
CA ILE A 27 -1.60 12.44 24.43
C ILE A 27 -0.31 11.70 24.80
N LEU A 28 0.31 12.01 25.94
CA LEU A 28 1.53 11.31 26.36
C LEU A 28 1.26 9.86 26.79
N ILE A 29 0.13 9.60 27.45
CA ILE A 29 -0.28 8.24 27.83
C ILE A 29 -0.55 7.39 26.58
N SER A 30 -1.15 7.97 25.52
CA SER A 30 -1.37 7.22 24.28
C SER A 30 -0.06 6.76 23.62
N ALA A 31 1.06 7.49 23.82
CA ALA A 31 2.39 7.06 23.34
C ALA A 31 2.90 5.80 24.03
N ILE A 32 2.40 5.49 25.22
CA ILE A 32 2.73 4.26 25.95
C ILE A 32 1.80 3.13 25.51
N ILE A 33 0.49 3.40 25.43
CA ILE A 33 -0.53 2.39 25.15
C ILE A 33 -0.48 1.93 23.69
N LEU A 34 -0.22 2.83 22.74
CA LEU A 34 -0.33 2.54 21.31
C LEU A 34 0.58 1.37 20.86
N PRO A 35 1.88 1.32 21.19
CA PRO A 35 2.72 0.17 20.81
C PRO A 35 2.25 -1.15 21.44
N MET A 36 1.78 -1.12 22.68
CA MET A 36 1.24 -2.31 23.37
C MET A 36 -0.03 -2.82 22.69
N ALA A 37 -0.88 -1.90 22.21
CA ALA A 37 -2.07 -2.25 21.44
C ALA A 37 -1.67 -2.87 20.09
N ILE A 38 -0.74 -2.24 19.35
CA ILE A 38 -0.24 -2.74 18.05
C ILE A 38 0.36 -4.13 18.18
N ASN A 39 1.11 -4.41 19.25
CA ASN A 39 1.71 -5.72 19.49
C ASN A 39 0.66 -6.84 19.67
N LYS A 40 -0.56 -6.49 20.09
CA LYS A 40 -1.67 -7.44 20.26
C LYS A 40 -2.51 -7.64 19.00
N ILE A 41 -2.35 -6.80 17.99
CA ILE A 41 -3.03 -6.99 16.71
C ILE A 41 -2.36 -8.18 16.02
N PRO A 42 -3.08 -9.25 15.66
CA PRO A 42 -2.47 -10.35 14.90
C PRO A 42 -2.08 -9.85 13.51
N VAL A 43 -0.92 -10.28 13.01
CA VAL A 43 -0.56 -10.12 11.59
C VAL A 43 -1.17 -11.32 10.88
N ASP A 44 -2.37 -11.17 10.37
CA ASP A 44 -3.26 -12.26 10.03
C ASP A 44 -3.85 -12.05 8.63
N ARG A 45 -3.90 -13.13 7.85
CA ARG A 45 -4.64 -13.26 6.58
C ARG A 45 -6.04 -13.83 6.79
N TYR A 46 -6.30 -14.32 7.99
CA TYR A 46 -7.44 -15.12 8.42
C TYR A 46 -8.51 -14.27 9.10
N SER A 47 -8.82 -13.12 8.47
CA SER A 47 -9.88 -12.27 8.98
C SER A 47 -11.16 -13.10 9.11
N ALA A 48 -11.90 -12.93 10.21
CA ALA A 48 -13.17 -13.65 10.44
C ALA A 48 -14.10 -13.56 9.21
N ASN A 49 -14.05 -12.42 8.51
CA ASN A 49 -14.78 -12.17 7.28
C ASN A 49 -14.46 -13.17 6.15
N ALA A 50 -13.19 -13.58 5.98
CA ALA A 50 -12.79 -14.54 4.96
C ALA A 50 -13.42 -15.92 5.23
N LEU A 51 -13.30 -16.40 6.48
CA LEU A 51 -13.90 -17.68 6.87
C LEU A 51 -15.43 -17.65 6.78
N GLU A 52 -16.07 -16.56 7.21
CA GLU A 52 -17.53 -16.39 7.08
C GLU A 52 -17.97 -16.44 5.61
N SER A 53 -17.19 -15.83 4.71
CA SER A 53 -17.43 -15.89 3.27
C SER A 53 -17.35 -17.33 2.74
N HIS A 54 -16.28 -18.07 3.05
CA HIS A 54 -16.14 -19.47 2.62
C HIS A 54 -17.21 -20.38 3.20
N GLN A 55 -17.61 -20.18 4.46
CA GLN A 55 -18.73 -20.91 5.06
C GLN A 55 -20.06 -20.66 4.32
N PHE A 56 -20.31 -19.41 3.94
CA PHE A 56 -21.48 -19.07 3.15
C PHE A 56 -21.47 -19.72 1.76
N MET A 57 -20.31 -19.68 1.08
CA MET A 57 -20.11 -20.30 -0.23
C MET A 57 -20.29 -21.82 -0.16
N LEU A 58 -19.68 -22.48 0.82
CA LEU A 58 -19.82 -23.92 1.07
C LEU A 58 -21.28 -24.34 1.23
N GLU A 59 -22.08 -23.59 2.01
CA GLU A 59 -23.51 -23.87 2.17
C GLU A 59 -24.31 -23.64 0.88
N GLN A 60 -23.92 -22.64 0.08
CA GLN A 60 -24.51 -22.42 -1.24
C GLN A 60 -24.21 -23.56 -2.20
N ASP A 61 -22.98 -24.06 -2.21
CA ASP A 61 -22.56 -25.12 -3.11
C ASP A 61 -23.14 -26.48 -2.71
N LYS A 62 -23.27 -26.76 -1.41
CA LYS A 62 -24.04 -27.92 -0.92
C LYS A 62 -25.49 -27.89 -1.41
N ARG A 63 -26.15 -26.72 -1.35
CA ARG A 63 -27.51 -26.57 -1.90
C ARG A 63 -27.56 -26.74 -3.42
N ASN A 64 -26.54 -26.27 -4.14
CA ASN A 64 -26.45 -26.45 -5.58
C ASN A 64 -26.25 -27.92 -5.97
N ALA A 65 -25.40 -28.66 -5.25
CA ALA A 65 -25.22 -30.09 -5.44
C ALA A 65 -26.53 -30.86 -5.21
N GLU A 66 -27.28 -30.57 -4.14
CA GLU A 66 -28.58 -31.23 -3.88
C GLU A 66 -29.61 -30.99 -4.99
N LYS A 67 -29.59 -29.84 -5.68
CA LYS A 67 -30.49 -29.60 -6.83
C LYS A 67 -30.21 -30.53 -8.01
N TYR A 68 -28.94 -30.87 -8.27
CA TYR A 68 -28.57 -31.72 -9.40
C TYR A 68 -28.74 -33.22 -9.09
N LYS A 69 -28.73 -33.60 -7.81
CA LYS A 69 -28.79 -35.00 -7.34
C LYS A 69 -29.97 -35.82 -7.89
N SER A 70 -31.12 -35.18 -8.10
CA SER A 70 -32.33 -35.82 -8.63
C SER A 70 -32.32 -36.02 -10.14
N ASP A 71 -31.53 -35.24 -10.89
CA ASP A 71 -31.44 -35.34 -12.34
C ASP A 71 -30.53 -36.51 -12.75
N LYS A 72 -31.13 -37.56 -13.34
CA LYS A 72 -30.43 -38.78 -13.75
C LYS A 72 -29.99 -38.76 -15.21
N THR A 73 -30.19 -37.65 -15.92
CA THR A 73 -29.59 -37.47 -17.25
C THR A 73 -28.07 -37.38 -17.15
N GLN A 74 -27.36 -37.69 -18.24
CA GLN A 74 -25.91 -37.52 -18.31
C GLN A 74 -25.49 -36.10 -17.89
N LYS A 75 -26.19 -35.07 -18.39
CA LYS A 75 -26.01 -33.67 -17.98
C LYS A 75 -26.22 -33.45 -16.48
N GLY A 76 -27.30 -33.98 -15.92
CA GLY A 76 -27.61 -33.87 -14.49
C GLY A 76 -26.51 -34.46 -13.60
N GLN A 77 -26.03 -35.65 -13.97
CA GLN A 77 -24.95 -36.34 -13.27
C GLN A 77 -23.61 -35.59 -13.39
N MET A 78 -23.29 -35.03 -14.56
CA MET A 78 -22.11 -34.18 -14.72
C MET A 78 -22.16 -32.96 -13.81
N ASN A 79 -23.28 -32.22 -13.84
CA ASN A 79 -23.45 -31.03 -12.98
C ASN A 79 -23.40 -31.39 -11.50
N TYR A 80 -23.91 -32.57 -11.11
CA TYR A 80 -23.80 -33.05 -9.74
C TYR A 80 -22.35 -33.29 -9.31
N GLN A 81 -21.55 -33.99 -10.11
CA GLN A 81 -20.14 -34.22 -9.78
C GLN A 81 -19.32 -32.92 -9.74
N TYR A 82 -19.54 -32.03 -10.70
CA TYR A 82 -18.87 -30.72 -10.69
C TYR A 82 -19.25 -29.86 -9.50
N ALA A 83 -20.50 -29.94 -9.03
CA ALA A 83 -20.92 -29.29 -7.79
C ALA A 83 -20.26 -29.92 -6.56
N LEU A 84 -20.06 -31.25 -6.52
CA LEU A 84 -19.34 -31.91 -5.44
C LEU A 84 -17.86 -31.49 -5.39
N ILE A 85 -17.21 -31.30 -6.54
CA ILE A 85 -15.82 -30.78 -6.59
C ILE A 85 -15.74 -29.37 -5.97
N GLN A 86 -16.72 -28.50 -6.23
CA GLN A 86 -16.77 -27.18 -5.59
C GLN A 86 -17.00 -27.29 -4.08
N VAL A 87 -17.91 -28.17 -3.64
CA VAL A 87 -18.14 -28.42 -2.21
C VAL A 87 -16.86 -28.89 -1.54
N ASP A 88 -16.12 -29.83 -2.14
CA ASP A 88 -14.86 -30.33 -1.59
C ASP A 88 -13.81 -29.22 -1.49
N ALA A 89 -13.69 -28.36 -2.51
CA ALA A 89 -12.75 -27.26 -2.51
C ALA A 89 -13.09 -26.20 -1.46
N GLU A 90 -14.35 -25.74 -1.38
CA GLU A 90 -14.80 -24.78 -0.36
C GLU A 90 -14.69 -25.37 1.06
N GLN A 91 -14.89 -26.69 1.21
CA GLN A 91 -14.67 -27.37 2.47
C GLN A 91 -13.19 -27.29 2.89
N MET A 92 -12.23 -27.38 1.96
CA MET A 92 -10.80 -27.18 2.26
C MET A 92 -10.52 -25.76 2.77
N PHE A 93 -11.13 -24.72 2.18
CA PHE A 93 -10.96 -23.35 2.69
C PHE A 93 -11.41 -23.23 4.15
N VAL A 94 -12.54 -23.86 4.50
CA VAL A 94 -13.09 -23.84 5.86
C VAL A 94 -12.24 -24.67 6.82
N ASP A 95 -11.90 -25.91 6.46
CA ASP A 95 -11.20 -26.87 7.33
C ASP A 95 -9.78 -26.41 7.66
N TYR A 96 -9.07 -25.89 6.65
CA TYR A 96 -7.69 -25.41 6.79
C TYR A 96 -7.58 -23.92 7.09
N LYS A 97 -8.73 -23.25 7.28
CA LYS A 97 -8.85 -21.81 7.56
C LYS A 97 -8.04 -21.00 6.55
N ILE A 98 -8.20 -21.26 5.26
CA ILE A 98 -7.49 -20.55 4.20
C ILE A 98 -8.15 -19.16 4.08
N GLY A 99 -7.35 -18.10 4.28
CA GLY A 99 -7.81 -16.72 4.23
C GLY A 99 -7.45 -16.03 2.92
N PHE A 100 -7.75 -14.73 2.82
CA PHE A 100 -7.36 -13.93 1.66
C PHE A 100 -5.83 -13.87 1.51
N ASP A 101 -5.33 -13.94 0.27
CA ASP A 101 -3.90 -13.90 -0.07
C ASP A 101 -3.06 -15.03 0.57
N ASP A 102 -3.68 -16.12 1.06
CA ASP A 102 -2.99 -17.33 1.50
C ASP A 102 -2.49 -18.11 0.27
N TRP A 103 -1.28 -18.68 0.36
CA TRP A 103 -0.70 -19.40 -0.76
C TRP A 103 -1.45 -20.70 -1.10
N ARG A 104 -2.17 -21.26 -0.12
CA ARG A 104 -2.98 -22.46 -0.31
C ARG A 104 -4.22 -22.24 -1.16
N ASP A 105 -4.67 -20.98 -1.32
CA ASP A 105 -5.74 -20.61 -2.25
C ASP A 105 -5.41 -21.10 -3.67
N GLU A 106 -4.20 -20.80 -4.14
CA GLU A 106 -3.72 -21.22 -5.45
C GLU A 106 -3.59 -22.76 -5.56
N VAL A 107 -3.23 -23.44 -4.47
CA VAL A 107 -3.16 -24.91 -4.43
C VAL A 107 -4.55 -25.56 -4.46
N VAL A 108 -5.56 -24.94 -3.84
CA VAL A 108 -6.95 -25.38 -3.95
C VAL A 108 -7.45 -25.23 -5.39
N GLU A 109 -7.07 -24.15 -6.08
CA GLU A 109 -7.39 -24.02 -7.52
C GLU A 109 -6.70 -25.11 -8.36
N TYR A 110 -5.45 -25.48 -8.04
CA TYR A 110 -4.77 -26.59 -8.73
C TYR A 110 -5.45 -27.93 -8.47
N TYR A 111 -5.87 -28.18 -7.22
CA TYR A 111 -6.69 -29.34 -6.86
C TYR A 111 -7.99 -29.38 -7.68
N LYS A 112 -8.71 -28.24 -7.76
CA LYS A 112 -9.95 -28.12 -8.53
C LYS A 112 -9.72 -28.43 -10.00
N THR A 113 -8.71 -27.85 -10.63
CA THR A 113 -8.39 -28.12 -12.04
C THR A 113 -8.09 -29.60 -12.28
N ALA A 114 -7.31 -30.24 -11.41
CA ALA A 114 -7.04 -31.67 -11.49
C ALA A 114 -8.32 -32.51 -11.33
N ALA A 115 -9.18 -32.16 -10.37
CA ALA A 115 -10.46 -32.83 -10.12
C ALA A 115 -11.44 -32.68 -11.30
N TYR A 116 -11.51 -31.49 -11.92
CA TYR A 116 -12.33 -31.25 -13.11
C TYR A 116 -11.86 -32.06 -14.32
N ASN A 117 -10.56 -32.08 -14.58
CA ASN A 117 -9.99 -32.90 -15.65
C ASN A 117 -10.20 -34.40 -15.39
N LEU A 118 -10.08 -34.84 -14.13
CA LEU A 118 -10.38 -36.22 -13.72
C LEU A 118 -11.85 -36.58 -13.99
N ALA A 119 -12.80 -35.74 -13.54
CA ALA A 119 -14.21 -35.99 -13.77
C ALA A 119 -14.54 -36.02 -15.28
N ALA A 120 -13.95 -35.13 -16.08
CA ALA A 120 -14.13 -35.12 -17.53
C ALA A 120 -13.66 -36.44 -18.18
N ILE A 121 -12.51 -36.98 -17.78
CA ILE A 121 -12.02 -38.25 -18.34
C ILE A 121 -12.82 -39.47 -17.83
N GLU A 122 -13.30 -39.43 -16.58
CA GLU A 122 -14.20 -40.45 -16.02
C GLU A 122 -15.51 -40.54 -16.81
N PHE A 123 -16.14 -39.40 -17.16
CA PHE A 123 -17.35 -39.41 -18.00
C PHE A 123 -17.10 -40.02 -19.39
N ILE A 124 -15.94 -39.77 -19.99
CA ILE A 124 -15.55 -40.39 -21.27
C ILE A 124 -15.42 -41.90 -21.13
N LEU A 125 -14.81 -42.37 -20.04
CA LEU A 125 -14.61 -43.79 -19.75
C LEU A 125 -15.93 -44.50 -19.42
N ASP A 126 -16.87 -43.79 -18.80
CA ASP A 126 -18.22 -44.25 -18.48
C ASP A 126 -19.16 -44.25 -19.71
N GLY A 127 -18.69 -43.79 -20.87
CA GLY A 127 -19.41 -43.85 -22.15
C GLY A 127 -20.43 -42.73 -22.35
N TYR A 128 -20.22 -41.56 -21.76
CA TYR A 128 -21.07 -40.39 -21.99
C TYR A 128 -20.91 -39.86 -23.41
N GLU A 129 -21.96 -39.24 -23.96
CA GLU A 129 -21.92 -38.72 -25.33
C GLU A 129 -20.98 -37.50 -25.44
N GLN A 130 -20.23 -37.41 -26.54
CA GLN A 130 -19.21 -36.37 -26.74
C GLN A 130 -19.81 -34.96 -26.69
N ASN A 131 -20.92 -34.72 -27.39
CA ASN A 131 -21.63 -33.44 -27.37
C ASN A 131 -22.07 -33.05 -25.94
N VAL A 132 -22.60 -34.01 -25.17
CA VAL A 132 -23.02 -33.78 -23.79
C VAL A 132 -21.83 -33.39 -22.92
N ILE A 133 -20.69 -34.08 -23.06
CA ILE A 133 -19.48 -33.72 -22.33
C ILE A 133 -19.01 -32.32 -22.70
N MET A 134 -18.80 -32.07 -24.00
CA MET A 134 -18.23 -30.82 -24.50
C MET A 134 -19.10 -29.59 -24.18
N GLU A 135 -20.43 -29.72 -24.19
CA GLU A 135 -21.36 -28.63 -23.85
C GLU A 135 -21.46 -28.35 -22.35
N ASN A 136 -21.01 -29.25 -21.48
CA ASN A 136 -21.19 -29.15 -20.03
C ASN A 136 -19.88 -29.18 -19.25
N LEU A 137 -18.71 -29.05 -19.89
CA LEU A 137 -17.42 -28.96 -19.20
C LEU A 137 -17.40 -27.77 -18.22
N GLN A 138 -16.81 -28.00 -17.05
CA GLN A 138 -16.50 -26.97 -16.07
C GLN A 138 -15.04 -27.11 -15.67
N GLY A 139 -14.27 -26.01 -15.70
CA GLY A 139 -12.87 -25.97 -15.26
C GLY A 139 -11.85 -26.77 -16.09
N ALA A 140 -12.28 -27.72 -16.91
CA ALA A 140 -11.42 -28.48 -17.83
C ALA A 140 -11.27 -27.76 -19.18
N ASP A 141 -10.08 -27.85 -19.79
CA ASP A 141 -9.80 -27.27 -21.11
C ASP A 141 -10.51 -28.07 -22.21
N PRO A 142 -11.46 -27.46 -22.96
CA PRO A 142 -12.18 -28.15 -24.03
C PRO A 142 -11.27 -28.71 -25.12
N ASP A 143 -10.18 -28.03 -25.47
CA ASP A 143 -9.27 -28.48 -26.52
C ASP A 143 -8.44 -29.70 -26.08
N VAL A 144 -8.17 -29.80 -24.78
CA VAL A 144 -7.53 -30.98 -24.18
C VAL A 144 -8.50 -32.15 -24.14
N VAL A 145 -9.72 -31.92 -23.66
CA VAL A 145 -10.75 -32.96 -23.55
C VAL A 145 -11.18 -33.49 -24.92
N ALA A 146 -11.30 -32.63 -25.93
CA ALA A 146 -11.66 -33.02 -27.29
C ALA A 146 -10.69 -34.07 -27.87
N LYS A 147 -9.39 -33.98 -27.54
CA LYS A 147 -8.37 -34.95 -28.00
C LYS A 147 -8.59 -36.36 -27.44
N TYR A 148 -9.30 -36.51 -26.33
CA TYR A 148 -9.61 -37.81 -25.74
C TYR A 148 -10.68 -38.57 -26.53
N PHE A 149 -11.45 -37.89 -27.39
CA PHE A 149 -12.40 -38.51 -28.31
C PHE A 149 -11.78 -38.92 -29.65
N ASP A 150 -10.51 -38.58 -29.92
CA ASP A 150 -9.80 -39.04 -31.12
C ASP A 150 -9.79 -40.58 -31.15
N GLU A 151 -10.19 -41.18 -32.28
CA GLU A 151 -10.19 -42.63 -32.49
C GLU A 151 -8.79 -43.25 -32.30
N LYS A 152 -7.71 -42.45 -32.43
CA LYS A 152 -6.33 -42.86 -32.14
C LYS A 152 -6.01 -42.94 -30.64
N MET A 153 -6.88 -42.46 -29.76
CA MET A 153 -6.71 -42.49 -28.32
C MET A 153 -7.12 -43.86 -27.76
N THR A 154 -6.15 -44.70 -27.44
CA THR A 154 -6.41 -46.04 -26.90
C THR A 154 -6.99 -45.97 -25.49
N LEU A 155 -7.80 -46.97 -25.11
CA LEU A 155 -8.33 -47.09 -23.74
C LEU A 155 -7.21 -47.10 -22.69
N VAL A 156 -6.07 -47.71 -23.01
CA VAL A 156 -4.87 -47.73 -22.15
C VAL A 156 -4.40 -46.31 -21.85
N LYS A 157 -4.25 -45.46 -22.87
CA LYS A 157 -3.85 -44.05 -22.69
C LYS A 157 -4.88 -43.25 -21.89
N LYS A 158 -6.18 -43.49 -22.11
CA LYS A 158 -7.24 -42.82 -21.33
C LYS A 158 -7.13 -43.15 -19.83
N LYS A 159 -6.86 -44.41 -19.49
CA LYS A 159 -6.64 -44.83 -18.10
C LYS A 159 -5.32 -44.31 -17.51
N GLU A 160 -4.27 -44.18 -18.31
CA GLU A 160 -3.03 -43.53 -17.88
C GLU A 160 -3.28 -42.06 -17.50
N ILE A 161 -4.10 -41.34 -18.28
CA ILE A 161 -4.49 -39.95 -18.02
C ILE A 161 -5.38 -39.84 -16.77
N GLU A 162 -6.36 -40.72 -16.61
CA GLU A 162 -7.19 -40.84 -15.40
C GLU A 162 -6.31 -41.05 -14.14
N SER A 163 -5.34 -41.98 -14.21
CA SER A 163 -4.40 -42.24 -13.12
C SER A 163 -3.50 -41.03 -12.82
N PHE A 164 -3.10 -40.28 -13.86
CA PHE A 164 -2.32 -39.05 -13.70
C PHE A 164 -3.12 -37.99 -12.94
N TYR A 165 -4.33 -37.65 -13.37
CA TYR A 165 -5.15 -36.63 -12.69
C TYR A 165 -5.60 -37.07 -11.29
N THR A 166 -5.81 -38.37 -11.08
CA THR A 166 -6.03 -38.91 -9.72
C THR A 166 -4.83 -38.62 -8.82
N SER A 167 -3.62 -38.87 -9.32
CA SER A 167 -2.38 -38.64 -8.57
C SER A 167 -2.14 -37.14 -8.31
N GLU A 168 -2.35 -36.28 -9.30
CA GLU A 168 -2.22 -34.82 -9.17
C GLU A 168 -3.21 -34.26 -8.15
N LYS A 169 -4.49 -34.67 -8.22
CA LYS A 169 -5.53 -34.26 -7.27
C LYS A 169 -5.13 -34.60 -5.84
N GLU A 170 -4.70 -35.84 -5.58
CA GLU A 170 -4.26 -36.26 -4.24
C GLU A 170 -2.96 -35.57 -3.82
N ARG A 171 -2.05 -35.27 -4.75
CA ARG A 171 -0.82 -34.52 -4.48
C ARG A 171 -1.13 -33.11 -3.97
N PHE A 172 -1.98 -32.34 -4.66
CA PHE A 172 -2.35 -30.98 -4.24
C PHE A 172 -3.10 -30.98 -2.91
N LYS A 173 -3.98 -31.95 -2.70
CA LYS A 173 -4.63 -32.15 -1.41
C LYS A 173 -3.61 -32.40 -0.30
N ASN A 174 -2.64 -33.29 -0.52
CA ASN A 174 -1.58 -33.56 0.44
C ASN A 174 -0.71 -32.32 0.75
N ILE A 175 -0.44 -31.46 -0.25
CA ILE A 175 0.27 -30.18 -0.03
C ILE A 175 -0.48 -29.30 0.96
N ILE A 176 -1.81 -29.22 0.85
CA ILE A 176 -2.67 -28.47 1.77
C ILE A 176 -2.69 -29.13 3.15
N ASP A 177 -2.95 -30.44 3.21
CA ASP A 177 -3.08 -31.23 4.44
C ASP A 177 -1.80 -31.16 5.30
N THR A 178 -0.64 -31.19 4.65
CA THR A 178 0.68 -31.15 5.31
C THR A 178 1.26 -29.75 5.44
N ASN A 179 0.59 -28.72 4.91
CA ASN A 179 1.07 -27.33 4.84
C ASN A 179 2.48 -27.22 4.19
N ASP A 180 2.72 -28.00 3.14
CA ASP A 180 4.02 -28.09 2.46
C ASP A 180 4.24 -26.93 1.47
N TYR A 181 4.62 -25.77 2.02
CA TYR A 181 4.90 -24.58 1.23
C TYR A 181 6.10 -24.73 0.27
N GLN A 182 7.00 -25.70 0.50
CA GLN A 182 8.14 -25.95 -0.37
C GLN A 182 7.68 -26.67 -1.63
N ALA A 183 6.83 -27.69 -1.49
CA ALA A 183 6.20 -28.35 -2.62
C ALA A 183 5.41 -27.34 -3.48
N TYR A 184 4.66 -26.43 -2.86
CA TYR A 184 4.00 -25.35 -3.59
C TYR A 184 4.98 -24.41 -4.30
N SER A 185 6.06 -24.00 -3.64
CA SER A 185 7.06 -23.13 -4.29
C SER A 185 7.71 -23.83 -5.48
N GLN A 186 7.95 -25.13 -5.39
CA GLN A 186 8.47 -25.95 -6.48
C GLN A 186 7.47 -26.07 -7.63
N GLU A 187 6.19 -26.29 -7.31
CA GLU A 187 5.09 -26.29 -8.30
C GLU A 187 5.04 -24.97 -9.08
N ARG A 188 5.18 -23.82 -8.41
CA ARG A 188 5.25 -22.52 -9.10
C ARG A 188 6.42 -22.45 -10.07
N ILE A 189 7.60 -22.94 -9.69
CA ILE A 189 8.78 -22.96 -10.59
C ILE A 189 8.49 -23.83 -11.81
N GLU A 190 7.89 -25.00 -11.61
CA GLU A 190 7.53 -25.92 -12.70
C GLU A 190 6.55 -25.28 -13.69
N LYS A 191 5.48 -24.64 -13.20
CA LYS A 191 4.51 -23.93 -14.06
C LYS A 191 5.12 -22.76 -14.83
N ILE A 192 6.03 -22.02 -14.21
CA ILE A 192 6.72 -20.93 -14.91
C ILE A 192 7.67 -21.51 -15.97
N ASN A 193 8.34 -22.64 -15.70
CA ASN A 193 9.18 -23.32 -16.69
C ASN A 193 8.36 -23.85 -17.89
N GLU A 194 7.18 -24.39 -17.66
CA GLU A 194 6.25 -24.78 -18.74
C GLU A 194 5.86 -23.57 -19.60
N THR A 195 5.59 -22.43 -18.96
CA THR A 195 5.32 -21.16 -19.65
C THR A 195 6.53 -20.69 -20.48
N ILE A 196 7.75 -20.80 -19.94
CA ILE A 196 8.99 -20.51 -20.68
C ILE A 196 9.13 -21.45 -21.89
N ALA A 197 8.89 -22.75 -21.72
CA ALA A 197 8.97 -23.73 -22.80
C ALA A 197 7.97 -23.41 -23.93
N TYR A 198 6.75 -22.99 -23.57
CA TYR A 198 5.75 -22.51 -24.53
C TYR A 198 6.26 -21.29 -25.33
N HIS A 199 6.88 -20.31 -24.67
CA HIS A 199 7.47 -19.15 -25.35
C HIS A 199 8.68 -19.52 -26.23
N GLN A 200 9.51 -20.47 -25.79
CA GLN A 200 10.63 -20.99 -26.59
C GLN A 200 10.14 -21.70 -27.86
N ASP A 201 9.05 -22.47 -27.78
CA ASP A 201 8.45 -23.13 -28.95
C ASP A 201 7.96 -22.12 -30.00
N ARG A 202 7.35 -21.01 -29.58
CA ARG A 202 6.95 -19.93 -30.51
C ARG A 202 8.14 -19.30 -31.24
N ILE A 203 9.23 -19.05 -30.52
CA ILE A 203 10.48 -18.53 -31.13
C ILE A 203 11.02 -19.53 -32.15
N LYS A 204 11.07 -20.81 -31.78
CA LYS A 204 11.52 -21.88 -32.66
C LYS A 204 10.67 -21.99 -33.92
N LYS A 205 9.34 -21.95 -33.80
CA LYS A 205 8.40 -21.96 -34.94
C LYS A 205 8.64 -20.79 -35.90
N TYR A 206 8.87 -19.59 -35.38
CA TYR A 206 9.24 -18.43 -36.20
C TYR A 206 10.55 -18.66 -36.94
N GLU A 207 11.59 -19.10 -36.25
CA GLU A 207 12.91 -19.33 -36.85
C GLU A 207 12.89 -20.43 -37.92
N GLU A 208 12.14 -21.51 -37.69
CA GLU A 208 11.94 -22.59 -38.66
C GLU A 208 11.17 -22.11 -39.90
N LEU A 209 10.11 -21.31 -39.73
CA LEU A 209 9.36 -20.78 -40.87
C LEU A 209 10.18 -19.75 -41.65
N LYS A 210 10.90 -18.86 -40.94
CA LYS A 210 11.80 -17.88 -41.55
C LYS A 210 12.89 -18.55 -42.39
N ALA A 211 13.48 -19.64 -41.90
CA ALA A 211 14.50 -20.39 -42.63
C ALA A 211 13.97 -21.06 -43.91
N LYS A 212 12.67 -21.34 -43.98
CA LYS A 212 12.01 -21.89 -45.18
C LYS A 212 11.71 -20.84 -46.26
N ASP A 213 11.90 -19.56 -45.95
CA ASP A 213 11.69 -18.42 -46.85
C ASP A 213 10.35 -18.50 -47.64
N PRO A 214 9.20 -18.48 -46.95
CA PRO A 214 7.90 -18.66 -47.59
C PRO A 214 7.60 -17.52 -48.54
N GLN A 215 7.32 -17.85 -49.80
CA GLN A 215 6.98 -16.88 -50.86
C GLN A 215 5.47 -16.74 -51.10
N THR A 216 4.64 -17.57 -50.46
CA THR A 216 3.18 -17.49 -50.58
C THR A 216 2.62 -16.37 -49.69
N LYS A 217 1.51 -15.75 -50.10
CA LYS A 217 0.83 -14.73 -49.28
C LYS A 217 0.46 -15.26 -47.88
N GLU A 218 -0.01 -16.50 -47.81
CA GLU A 218 -0.36 -17.16 -46.54
C GLU A 218 0.89 -17.41 -45.68
N GLY A 219 1.99 -17.86 -46.29
CA GLY A 219 3.24 -18.10 -45.58
C GLY A 219 3.91 -16.82 -45.08
N LEU A 220 3.82 -15.72 -45.84
CA LEU A 220 4.27 -14.39 -45.42
C LEU A 220 3.42 -13.84 -44.27
N ALA A 221 2.09 -14.03 -44.31
CA ALA A 221 1.19 -13.60 -43.24
C ALA A 221 1.44 -14.39 -41.94
N GLU A 222 1.64 -15.71 -42.03
CA GLU A 222 1.99 -16.53 -40.86
C GLU A 222 3.37 -16.19 -40.32
N LEU A 223 4.34 -15.87 -41.20
CA LEU A 223 5.67 -15.41 -40.79
C LEU A 223 5.60 -14.10 -40.01
N GLU A 224 4.81 -13.12 -40.48
CA GLU A 224 4.63 -11.84 -39.78
C GLU A 224 3.95 -12.03 -38.41
N LYS A 225 2.95 -12.92 -38.33
CA LYS A 225 2.30 -13.27 -37.07
C LYS A 225 3.28 -13.91 -36.09
N LEU A 226 4.02 -14.93 -36.53
CA LEU A 226 5.01 -15.61 -35.69
C LEU A 226 6.16 -14.69 -35.30
N GLU A 227 6.53 -13.72 -36.14
CA GLU A 227 7.52 -12.70 -35.80
C GLU A 227 7.10 -11.86 -34.60
N LYS A 228 5.84 -11.39 -34.59
CA LYS A 228 5.26 -10.64 -33.46
C LYS A 228 5.23 -11.49 -32.19
N GLU A 229 4.76 -12.73 -32.30
CA GLU A 229 4.71 -13.67 -31.16
C GLU A 229 6.11 -14.00 -30.62
N ALA A 230 7.10 -14.21 -31.49
CA ALA A 230 8.48 -14.49 -31.12
C ALA A 230 9.15 -13.28 -30.47
N THR A 231 8.86 -12.07 -30.94
CA THR A 231 9.37 -10.82 -30.34
C THR A 231 8.88 -10.67 -28.90
N ILE A 232 7.57 -10.77 -28.68
CA ILE A 232 6.97 -10.75 -27.32
C ILE A 232 7.56 -11.88 -26.46
N SER A 233 7.73 -13.08 -27.02
CA SER A 233 8.28 -14.22 -26.28
C SER A 233 9.73 -13.98 -25.82
N LYS A 234 10.55 -13.34 -26.67
CA LYS A 234 11.94 -12.99 -26.31
C LYS A 234 12.00 -11.96 -25.17
N GLU A 235 11.03 -11.06 -25.09
CA GLU A 235 10.90 -10.07 -24.01
C GLU A 235 10.39 -10.70 -22.70
N ARG A 236 9.42 -11.63 -22.78
CA ARG A 236 8.80 -12.27 -21.61
C ARG A 236 9.69 -13.31 -20.92
N ILE A 237 10.50 -14.07 -21.66
CA ILE A 237 11.33 -15.14 -21.06
C ILE A 237 12.24 -14.62 -19.93
N PRO A 238 12.98 -13.51 -20.09
CA PRO A 238 13.76 -12.92 -18.99
C PRO A 238 12.93 -12.51 -17.77
N GLU A 239 11.69 -12.06 -17.95
CA GLU A 239 10.77 -11.73 -16.84
C GLU A 239 10.42 -12.97 -16.02
N PHE A 240 10.04 -14.06 -16.69
CA PHE A 240 9.76 -15.33 -16.04
C PHE A 240 10.99 -15.92 -15.34
N GLN A 241 12.17 -15.80 -15.94
CA GLN A 241 13.42 -16.20 -15.31
C GLN A 241 13.72 -15.38 -14.05
N GLN A 242 13.34 -14.09 -14.03
CA GLN A 242 13.48 -13.26 -12.85
C GLN A 242 12.51 -13.67 -11.75
N ASP A 243 11.28 -14.04 -12.10
CA ASP A 243 10.29 -14.54 -11.13
C ASP A 243 10.75 -15.87 -10.52
N ILE A 244 11.29 -16.78 -11.34
CA ILE A 244 11.91 -18.02 -10.86
C ILE A 244 13.00 -17.73 -9.83
N LYS A 245 13.89 -16.75 -10.06
CA LYS A 245 14.95 -16.41 -9.08
C LYS A 245 14.40 -16.00 -7.72
N VAL A 246 13.27 -15.32 -7.66
CA VAL A 246 12.61 -14.96 -6.39
C VAL A 246 12.15 -16.22 -5.66
N ILE A 247 11.55 -17.16 -6.39
CA ILE A 247 11.01 -18.41 -5.83
C ILE A 247 12.15 -19.39 -5.48
N GLU A 248 13.20 -19.48 -6.29
CA GLU A 248 14.40 -20.25 -5.99
C GLU A 248 15.08 -19.73 -4.71
N PHE A 249 15.17 -18.41 -4.54
CA PHE A 249 15.69 -17.85 -3.30
C PHE A 249 14.84 -18.27 -2.10
N ARG A 250 13.51 -18.27 -2.23
CA ARG A 250 12.58 -18.78 -1.21
C ARG A 250 12.86 -20.24 -0.86
N VAL A 251 12.92 -21.11 -1.87
CA VAL A 251 13.15 -22.56 -1.70
C VAL A 251 14.50 -22.82 -1.05
N ASN A 252 15.57 -22.25 -1.60
CA ASN A 252 16.94 -22.45 -1.15
C ASN A 252 17.16 -21.98 0.31
N ASN A 253 16.45 -20.93 0.72
CA ASN A 253 16.52 -20.39 2.08
C ASN A 253 15.40 -20.88 3.01
N LYS A 254 14.53 -21.79 2.54
CA LYS A 254 13.39 -22.36 3.28
C LYS A 254 12.46 -21.31 3.88
N ILE A 255 12.18 -20.24 3.13
CA ILE A 255 11.34 -19.12 3.59
C ILE A 255 9.85 -19.51 3.46
N ASP A 256 9.16 -19.63 4.59
CA ASP A 256 7.72 -19.88 4.65
C ASP A 256 6.89 -18.68 4.14
N TYR A 257 5.57 -18.83 4.06
CA TYR A 257 4.66 -17.75 3.66
C TYR A 257 4.05 -17.00 4.86
N ASP A 258 4.61 -17.12 6.06
CA ASP A 258 4.12 -16.43 7.26
C ASP A 258 4.31 -14.91 7.11
N LEU A 259 3.30 -14.12 7.49
CA LEU A 259 3.41 -12.66 7.49
C LEU A 259 4.31 -12.11 8.60
N ASN A 260 4.58 -12.89 9.65
CA ASN A 260 5.57 -12.53 10.67
C ASN A 260 7.01 -12.76 10.18
N ASN A 261 7.19 -13.51 9.09
CA ASN A 261 8.48 -13.71 8.46
C ASN A 261 8.79 -12.55 7.52
N TRP A 262 9.66 -11.63 7.95
CA TRP A 262 9.99 -10.46 7.14
C TRP A 262 10.59 -10.82 5.77
N LYS A 263 11.28 -11.97 5.64
CA LYS A 263 11.83 -12.41 4.35
C LYS A 263 10.72 -12.76 3.37
N ASN A 264 9.64 -13.35 3.84
CA ASN A 264 8.44 -13.57 3.02
C ASN A 264 7.87 -12.25 2.52
N ASN A 265 7.73 -11.27 3.41
CA ASN A 265 7.19 -9.95 3.05
C ASN A 265 8.11 -9.24 2.04
N SER A 266 9.43 -9.28 2.24
CA SER A 266 10.41 -8.76 1.27
C SER A 266 10.31 -9.42 -0.10
N LEU A 267 10.14 -10.75 -0.17
CA LEU A 267 9.95 -11.45 -1.44
C LEU A 267 8.64 -11.04 -2.13
N LYS A 268 7.54 -10.92 -1.37
CA LYS A 268 6.26 -10.39 -1.90
C LYS A 268 6.40 -8.95 -2.39
N THR A 269 7.16 -8.11 -1.67
CA THR A 269 7.45 -6.74 -2.09
C THR A 269 8.25 -6.75 -3.40
N ILE A 270 9.23 -7.63 -3.57
CA ILE A 270 9.94 -7.80 -4.85
C ILE A 270 8.97 -8.21 -5.97
N GLU A 271 8.13 -9.23 -5.76
CA GLU A 271 7.13 -9.68 -6.76
C GLU A 271 6.22 -8.51 -7.20
N LYS A 272 5.74 -7.71 -6.24
CA LYS A 272 4.93 -6.51 -6.52
C LYS A 272 5.69 -5.45 -7.30
N GLU A 273 6.90 -5.10 -6.87
CA GLU A 273 7.70 -4.06 -7.55
C GLU A 273 8.11 -4.49 -8.96
N LEU A 274 8.36 -5.79 -9.19
CA LEU A 274 8.62 -6.35 -10.52
C LEU A 274 7.39 -6.28 -11.42
N PHE A 275 6.21 -6.61 -10.90
CA PHE A 275 4.96 -6.46 -11.63
C PHE A 275 4.75 -5.00 -12.06
N GLU A 276 4.91 -4.05 -11.14
CA GLU A 276 4.74 -2.62 -11.43
C GLU A 276 5.86 -2.09 -12.37
N LEU A 277 7.07 -2.65 -12.31
CA LEU A 277 8.17 -2.31 -13.22
C LEU A 277 7.92 -2.76 -14.66
N ARG A 278 7.16 -3.84 -14.87
CA ARG A 278 6.85 -4.40 -16.20
C ARG A 278 5.65 -3.73 -16.87
N MET A 279 5.03 -2.76 -16.22
CA MET A 279 3.95 -1.97 -16.81
C MET A 279 4.50 -1.10 -17.95
N ASN A 280 3.84 -1.14 -19.11
CA ASN A 280 4.29 -0.41 -20.29
C ASN A 280 4.00 1.10 -20.19
N LEU A 281 4.93 1.89 -20.74
CA LEU A 281 4.68 3.30 -21.00
C LEU A 281 3.60 3.43 -22.09
N LEU A 282 2.58 4.23 -21.83
CA LEU A 282 1.54 4.52 -22.83
C LEU A 282 2.15 5.29 -24.01
N THR A 283 1.71 4.97 -25.22
CA THR A 283 2.00 5.80 -26.40
C THR A 283 1.34 7.17 -26.27
N GLU A 284 1.84 8.17 -27.03
CA GLU A 284 1.26 9.52 -27.03
C GLU A 284 -0.24 9.51 -27.35
N GLN A 285 -0.68 8.62 -28.26
CA GLN A 285 -2.08 8.49 -28.64
C GLN A 285 -2.94 7.87 -27.52
N GLU A 286 -2.46 6.80 -26.88
CA GLU A 286 -3.14 6.17 -25.74
C GLU A 286 -3.24 7.14 -24.57
N TYR A 287 -2.13 7.82 -24.26
CA TYR A 287 -2.09 8.86 -23.24
C TYR A 287 -3.04 10.00 -23.56
N ALA A 288 -3.08 10.52 -24.79
CA ALA A 288 -3.99 11.60 -25.17
C ALA A 288 -5.47 11.21 -25.03
N SER A 289 -5.81 9.96 -25.39
CA SER A 289 -7.15 9.42 -25.18
C SER A 289 -7.51 9.34 -23.70
N GLN A 290 -6.63 8.77 -22.89
CA GLN A 290 -6.83 8.65 -21.44
C GLN A 290 -6.89 10.03 -20.77
N ALA A 291 -5.99 10.94 -21.12
CA ALA A 291 -5.92 12.30 -20.58
C ALA A 291 -7.21 13.08 -20.86
N THR A 292 -7.79 12.92 -22.05
CA THR A 292 -9.06 13.55 -22.41
C THR A 292 -10.21 12.99 -21.58
N ILE A 293 -10.31 11.67 -21.45
CA ILE A 293 -11.39 11.00 -20.70
C ILE A 293 -11.32 11.33 -19.20
N GLN A 294 -10.11 11.34 -18.66
CA GLN A 294 -9.87 11.47 -17.22
C GLN A 294 -9.64 12.93 -16.79
N GLY A 295 -9.58 13.89 -17.72
CA GLY A 295 -9.34 15.30 -17.40
C GLY A 295 -7.92 15.58 -16.88
N ILE A 296 -6.93 14.82 -17.34
CA ILE A 296 -5.53 14.95 -16.92
C ILE A 296 -4.93 16.20 -17.56
N ALA A 297 -4.42 17.12 -16.73
CA ALA A 297 -3.82 18.37 -17.19
C ALA A 297 -2.31 18.29 -17.49
N MET A 298 -1.68 17.14 -17.22
CA MET A 298 -0.25 16.89 -17.41
C MET A 298 0.11 16.69 -18.89
N THR A 299 1.24 17.22 -19.34
CA THR A 299 1.71 16.99 -20.72
C THR A 299 2.26 15.58 -20.91
N TYR A 300 2.33 15.10 -22.15
CA TYR A 300 2.93 13.78 -22.42
C TYR A 300 4.41 13.72 -22.01
N ASP A 301 5.19 14.78 -22.25
CA ASP A 301 6.60 14.85 -21.83
C ASP A 301 6.76 14.76 -20.29
N GLU A 302 5.87 15.43 -19.55
CA GLU A 302 5.85 15.34 -18.08
C GLU A 302 5.50 13.93 -17.61
N TYR A 303 4.54 13.27 -18.26
CA TYR A 303 4.18 11.88 -17.99
C TYR A 303 5.36 10.93 -18.22
N VAL A 304 6.02 11.02 -19.38
CA VAL A 304 7.19 10.18 -19.71
C VAL A 304 8.32 10.38 -18.69
N LYS A 305 8.59 11.63 -18.30
CA LYS A 305 9.60 11.93 -17.27
C LYS A 305 9.23 11.29 -15.93
N ASN A 306 8.01 11.49 -15.47
CA ASN A 306 7.51 10.97 -14.18
C ASN A 306 7.53 9.43 -14.15
N PHE A 307 7.14 8.80 -15.26
CA PHE A 307 7.21 7.35 -15.43
C PHE A 307 8.65 6.86 -15.30
N ASN A 308 9.60 7.44 -16.04
CA ASN A 308 11.01 7.04 -15.99
C ASN A 308 11.64 7.23 -14.60
N ASP A 309 11.35 8.36 -13.94
CA ASP A 309 11.81 8.63 -12.58
C ASP A 309 11.25 7.59 -11.58
N THR A 310 9.99 7.18 -11.74
CA THR A 310 9.36 6.15 -10.91
C THR A 310 10.00 4.78 -11.16
N GLN A 311 10.20 4.41 -12.42
CA GLN A 311 10.87 3.15 -12.79
C GLN A 311 12.28 3.06 -12.20
N ALA A 312 13.06 4.14 -12.25
CA ALA A 312 14.39 4.19 -11.65
C ALA A 312 14.36 3.93 -10.13
N LYS A 313 13.40 4.55 -9.41
CA LYS A 313 13.20 4.32 -7.97
C LYS A 313 12.79 2.89 -7.65
N ARG A 314 11.96 2.26 -8.49
CA ARG A 314 11.58 0.84 -8.33
C ARG A 314 12.78 -0.08 -8.46
N VAL A 315 13.62 0.15 -9.46
CA VAL A 315 14.86 -0.61 -9.65
C VAL A 315 15.76 -0.47 -8.41
N ASP A 316 15.92 0.73 -7.87
CA ASP A 316 16.70 0.95 -6.66
C ASP A 316 16.09 0.26 -5.44
N LYS A 317 14.76 0.32 -5.28
CA LYS A 317 14.04 -0.37 -4.20
C LYS A 317 14.19 -1.89 -4.29
N ILE A 318 14.05 -2.49 -5.47
CA ILE A 318 14.26 -3.92 -5.69
C ILE A 318 15.69 -4.32 -5.30
N LYS A 319 16.70 -3.52 -5.71
CA LYS A 319 18.10 -3.76 -5.33
C LYS A 319 18.32 -3.67 -3.82
N GLN A 320 17.71 -2.69 -3.16
CA GLN A 320 17.79 -2.55 -1.70
C GLN A 320 17.19 -3.76 -0.98
N ILE A 321 16.03 -4.26 -1.43
CA ILE A 321 15.38 -5.42 -0.82
C ILE A 321 16.23 -6.69 -1.01
N TRP A 322 16.76 -6.92 -2.22
CA TRP A 322 17.68 -8.03 -2.48
C TRP A 322 18.91 -7.98 -1.59
N TYR A 323 19.56 -6.81 -1.51
CA TYR A 323 20.71 -6.61 -0.63
C TYR A 323 20.32 -6.86 0.84
N GLY A 324 19.14 -6.42 1.27
CA GLY A 324 18.61 -6.66 2.61
C GLY A 324 18.39 -8.14 2.90
N LEU A 325 17.83 -8.90 1.95
CA LEU A 325 17.65 -10.34 2.06
C LEU A 325 18.98 -11.09 2.20
N GLU A 326 19.99 -10.73 1.39
CA GLU A 326 21.33 -11.33 1.42
C GLU A 326 22.10 -11.01 2.70
N ASN A 327 21.92 -9.81 3.27
CA ASN A 327 22.63 -9.34 4.45
C ASN A 327 21.82 -9.45 5.75
N ASN A 328 20.63 -10.06 5.72
CA ASN A 328 19.67 -10.14 6.84
C ASN A 328 19.30 -8.78 7.46
N ILE A 329 19.07 -7.77 6.61
CA ILE A 329 18.63 -6.41 6.99
C ILE A 329 17.19 -6.21 6.52
N PRO A 330 16.18 -6.30 7.40
CA PRO A 330 14.78 -6.09 7.04
C PRO A 330 14.48 -4.62 6.74
N ALA A 331 13.72 -4.38 5.66
CA ALA A 331 13.11 -3.09 5.36
C ALA A 331 11.99 -2.76 6.37
N LEU A 332 11.69 -1.46 6.55
CA LEU A 332 10.67 -1.02 7.52
C LEU A 332 9.28 -1.57 7.22
N ASP A 333 8.91 -1.64 5.95
CA ASP A 333 7.57 -2.08 5.52
C ASP A 333 7.38 -3.60 5.61
N ASP A 334 8.49 -4.36 5.69
CA ASP A 334 8.47 -5.83 5.64
C ASP A 334 8.46 -6.48 7.04
N ILE A 335 8.72 -5.71 8.11
CA ILE A 335 8.82 -6.24 9.48
C ILE A 335 8.01 -5.39 10.46
N ARG A 336 7.43 -6.05 11.48
CA ARG A 336 6.86 -5.35 12.64
C ARG A 336 7.85 -5.35 13.80
N ASP A 337 8.61 -4.27 13.93
CA ASP A 337 9.61 -4.06 14.97
C ASP A 337 9.49 -2.65 15.59
N ALA A 338 10.37 -2.30 16.54
CA ALA A 338 10.30 -0.99 17.19
C ALA A 338 10.52 0.18 16.21
N ARG A 339 11.25 -0.02 15.11
CA ARG A 339 11.50 1.01 14.09
C ARG A 339 10.26 1.23 13.23
N SER A 340 9.69 0.15 12.69
CA SER A 340 8.54 0.25 11.79
C SER A 340 7.28 0.74 12.51
N VAL A 341 7.08 0.34 13.77
CA VAL A 341 5.98 0.86 14.59
C VAL A 341 6.19 2.35 14.91
N LEU A 342 7.42 2.77 15.22
CA LEU A 342 7.72 4.19 15.44
C LEU A 342 7.49 5.02 14.16
N ASP A 343 8.01 4.54 13.02
CA ASP A 343 7.92 5.21 11.72
C ASP A 343 6.46 5.33 11.24
N SER A 344 5.66 4.30 11.44
CA SER A 344 4.24 4.30 11.04
C SER A 344 3.32 5.09 11.96
N THR A 345 3.77 5.49 13.17
CA THR A 345 2.87 6.12 14.16
C THR A 345 3.28 7.52 14.65
N TYR A 346 4.51 7.98 14.39
CA TYR A 346 4.96 9.30 14.89
C TYR A 346 4.10 10.48 14.37
N GLU A 347 3.54 10.37 13.16
CA GLU A 347 2.69 11.40 12.54
C GLU A 347 1.43 11.70 13.37
N ILE A 348 0.95 10.74 14.16
CA ILE A 348 -0.18 10.93 15.08
C ILE A 348 0.14 12.04 16.09
N TYR A 349 1.38 12.12 16.59
CA TYR A 349 1.79 13.14 17.56
C TYR A 349 1.94 14.53 16.93
N ILE A 350 2.26 14.60 15.64
CA ILE A 350 2.22 15.85 14.88
C ILE A 350 0.77 16.34 14.78
N ILE A 351 -0.16 15.47 14.39
CA ILE A 351 -1.59 15.80 14.29
C ILE A 351 -2.14 16.28 15.63
N LEU A 352 -1.86 15.55 16.71
CA LEU A 352 -2.31 15.92 18.06
C LEU A 352 -1.70 17.25 18.54
N ALA A 353 -0.43 17.51 18.21
CA ALA A 353 0.21 18.79 18.50
C ALA A 353 -0.47 19.95 17.75
N VAL A 354 -0.80 19.76 16.46
CA VAL A 354 -1.51 20.77 15.65
C VAL A 354 -2.88 21.08 16.25
N ILE A 355 -3.67 20.06 16.57
CA ILE A 355 -5.00 20.22 17.17
C ILE A 355 -4.91 20.97 18.50
N MET A 356 -3.95 20.60 19.36
CA MET A 356 -3.72 21.29 20.62
C MET A 356 -3.37 22.77 20.42
N VAL A 357 -2.52 23.06 19.44
CA VAL A 357 -2.15 24.43 19.09
C VAL A 357 -3.35 25.22 18.57
N ILE A 358 -4.22 24.64 17.73
CA ILE A 358 -5.45 25.32 17.27
C ILE A 358 -6.29 25.76 18.47
N ILE A 359 -6.51 24.86 19.44
CA ILE A 359 -7.32 25.13 20.65
C ILE A 359 -6.71 26.26 21.49
N ILE A 360 -5.40 26.22 21.74
CA ILE A 360 -4.72 27.22 22.59
C ILE A 360 -4.59 28.56 21.86
N SER A 361 -4.12 28.52 20.61
CA SER A 361 -3.80 29.71 19.82
C SER A 361 -5.05 30.53 19.50
N GLY A 362 -6.18 29.87 19.22
CA GLY A 362 -7.42 30.57 18.91
C GLY A 362 -7.86 31.52 20.03
N GLY A 363 -7.63 31.15 21.29
CA GLY A 363 -7.98 31.97 22.45
C GLY A 363 -6.89 32.90 22.95
N ILE A 364 -5.62 32.73 22.58
CA ILE A 364 -4.49 33.36 23.29
C ILE A 364 -4.41 34.87 23.14
N VAL A 365 -4.86 35.41 22.01
CA VAL A 365 -4.93 36.85 21.72
C VAL A 365 -6.37 37.33 21.77
N ALA A 366 -7.30 36.64 21.11
CA ALA A 366 -8.71 37.02 21.05
C ALA A 366 -9.37 37.22 22.43
N THR A 367 -9.08 36.35 23.41
CA THR A 367 -9.68 36.48 24.76
C THR A 367 -9.16 37.68 25.55
N GLU A 368 -7.95 38.18 25.25
CA GLU A 368 -7.40 39.39 25.87
C GLU A 368 -8.10 40.65 25.34
N PHE A 369 -8.48 40.62 24.05
CA PHE A 369 -9.28 41.68 23.45
C PHE A 369 -10.70 41.68 23.99
N SER A 370 -11.36 40.51 24.05
CA SER A 370 -12.75 40.42 24.53
C SER A 370 -12.90 40.79 26.01
N LYS A 371 -11.89 40.50 26.84
CA LYS A 371 -11.89 40.85 28.28
C LYS A 371 -11.34 42.24 28.58
N GLY A 372 -10.85 42.98 27.57
CA GLY A 372 -10.19 44.27 27.75
C GLY A 372 -8.82 44.23 28.45
N THR A 373 -8.36 43.05 28.87
CA THR A 373 -7.07 42.85 29.57
C THR A 373 -5.86 43.16 28.69
N ILE A 374 -6.04 43.22 27.37
CA ILE A 374 -5.01 43.71 26.44
C ILE A 374 -4.50 45.10 26.84
N ARG A 375 -5.35 45.99 27.37
CA ARG A 375 -4.94 47.35 27.81
C ARG A 375 -3.95 47.30 28.96
N LEU A 376 -4.18 46.42 29.94
CA LEU A 376 -3.29 46.21 31.08
C LEU A 376 -1.91 45.70 30.64
N LEU A 377 -1.86 44.90 29.58
CA LEU A 377 -0.61 44.40 29.02
C LEU A 377 0.18 45.50 28.29
N LEU A 378 -0.50 46.45 27.65
CA LEU A 378 0.12 47.52 26.87
C LEU A 378 0.66 48.69 27.71
N ILE A 379 0.18 48.88 28.94
CA ILE A 379 0.69 49.92 29.85
C ILE A 379 2.05 49.54 30.44
N ARG A 380 2.43 48.25 30.40
CA ARG A 380 3.74 47.78 30.87
C ARG A 380 4.86 48.37 29.99
N PRO A 381 6.05 48.69 30.55
CA PRO A 381 7.19 49.22 29.80
C PRO A 381 7.90 48.12 28.99
N VAL A 382 7.16 47.54 28.04
CA VAL A 382 7.58 46.47 27.12
C VAL A 382 6.99 46.75 25.74
N SER A 383 7.81 46.67 24.70
CA SER A 383 7.36 46.87 23.32
C SER A 383 6.27 45.87 22.93
N ARG A 384 5.23 46.34 22.21
CA ARG A 384 4.07 45.53 21.79
C ARG A 384 4.45 44.23 21.07
N TRP A 385 5.45 44.29 20.19
CA TRP A 385 5.94 43.12 19.46
C TRP A 385 6.50 42.03 20.37
N LYS A 386 7.12 42.39 21.51
CA LYS A 386 7.65 41.41 22.48
C LYS A 386 6.52 40.68 23.20
N ILE A 387 5.40 41.37 23.45
CA ILE A 387 4.20 40.77 24.05
C ILE A 387 3.62 39.74 23.08
N LEU A 388 3.41 40.13 21.83
CA LEU A 388 2.87 39.24 20.80
C LEU A 388 3.81 38.04 20.54
N LEU A 389 5.11 38.28 20.42
CA LEU A 389 6.12 37.23 20.25
C LEU A 389 6.13 36.25 21.42
N SER A 390 6.01 36.73 22.66
CA SER A 390 5.99 35.82 23.81
C SER A 390 4.79 34.87 23.79
N LYS A 391 3.63 35.31 23.28
CA LYS A 391 2.45 34.45 23.07
C LYS A 391 2.69 33.44 21.96
N LEU A 392 3.22 33.87 20.81
CA LEU A 392 3.57 32.96 19.72
C LEU A 392 4.57 31.88 20.17
N LEU A 393 5.63 32.28 20.86
CA LEU A 393 6.64 31.35 21.39
C LEU A 393 6.04 30.38 22.41
N ALA A 394 5.10 30.82 23.26
CA ALA A 394 4.45 29.93 24.22
C ALA A 394 3.65 28.83 23.50
N ILE A 395 2.94 29.16 22.42
CA ILE A 395 2.17 28.19 21.62
C ILE A 395 3.12 27.21 20.93
N LEU A 396 4.19 27.71 20.30
CA LEU A 396 5.17 26.86 19.63
C LEU A 396 5.85 25.92 20.62
N VAL A 397 6.21 26.40 21.81
CA VAL A 397 6.77 25.54 22.87
C VAL A 397 5.78 24.44 23.25
N VAL A 398 4.48 24.74 23.40
CA VAL A 398 3.48 23.69 23.67
C VAL A 398 3.43 22.68 22.52
N GLY A 399 3.29 23.12 21.27
CA GLY A 399 3.23 22.23 20.10
C GLY A 399 4.47 21.33 19.99
N PHE A 400 5.67 21.93 19.98
CA PHE A 400 6.92 21.18 19.90
C PHE A 400 7.16 20.30 21.13
N SER A 401 6.70 20.68 22.33
CA SER A 401 6.81 19.80 23.50
C SER A 401 5.98 18.52 23.34
N ILE A 402 4.80 18.59 22.71
CA ILE A 402 3.99 17.40 22.42
C ILE A 402 4.69 16.52 21.39
N VAL A 403 5.26 17.11 20.35
CA VAL A 403 6.01 16.35 19.32
C VAL A 403 7.22 15.65 19.95
N ILE A 404 8.08 16.40 20.65
CA ILE A 404 9.32 15.87 21.23
C ILE A 404 9.02 14.84 22.32
N LEU A 405 8.12 15.14 23.26
CA LEU A 405 7.80 14.21 24.34
C LEU A 405 6.96 13.03 23.85
N GLY A 406 6.02 13.25 22.93
CA GLY A 406 5.20 12.20 22.34
C GLY A 406 6.06 11.20 21.58
N ILE A 407 6.89 11.67 20.65
CA ILE A 407 7.81 10.80 19.89
C ILE A 407 8.89 10.21 20.79
N GLY A 408 9.40 10.95 21.79
CA GLY A 408 10.38 10.44 22.74
C GLY A 408 9.84 9.31 23.62
N ILE A 409 8.61 9.46 24.15
CA ILE A 409 7.93 8.38 24.88
C ILE A 409 7.62 7.22 23.95
N LEU A 410 7.18 7.50 22.72
CA LEU A 410 6.90 6.49 21.70
C LEU A 410 8.15 5.66 21.37
N TYR A 411 9.32 6.29 21.24
CA TYR A 411 10.60 5.61 21.06
C TYR A 411 10.91 4.66 22.23
N VAL A 412 10.72 5.11 23.47
CA VAL A 412 10.96 4.27 24.64
C VAL A 412 9.94 3.12 24.74
N SER A 413 8.66 3.39 24.47
CA SER A 413 7.59 2.38 24.58
C SER A 413 7.64 1.35 23.45
N THR A 414 7.94 1.75 22.22
CA THR A 414 8.16 0.82 21.10
C THR A 414 9.41 -0.03 21.33
N GLY A 415 10.52 0.57 21.79
CA GLY A 415 11.71 -0.18 22.20
C GLY A 415 11.47 -1.16 23.35
N ALA A 416 10.64 -0.78 24.33
CA ALA A 416 10.26 -1.68 25.43
C ALA A 416 9.32 -2.82 24.99
N THR A 417 8.48 -2.59 23.98
CA THR A 417 7.48 -3.58 23.52
C THR A 417 8.06 -4.54 22.47
N PHE A 418 8.86 -4.02 21.53
CA PHE A 418 9.38 -4.76 20.37
C PHE A 418 10.90 -4.99 20.41
N GLY A 419 11.61 -4.42 21.39
CA GLY A 419 13.05 -4.56 21.59
C GLY A 419 13.87 -3.38 21.08
N PHE A 420 14.78 -2.86 21.91
CA PHE A 420 15.64 -1.71 21.56
C PHE A 420 16.74 -2.03 20.54
N GLU A 421 17.15 -3.29 20.45
CA GLU A 421 18.21 -3.72 19.52
C GLU A 421 17.84 -3.46 18.05
N THR A 422 16.54 -3.47 17.74
CA THR A 422 16.08 -3.24 16.36
C THR A 422 16.40 -1.84 15.87
N TYR A 423 16.55 -0.83 16.75
CA TYR A 423 16.96 0.51 16.36
C TYR A 423 18.39 0.58 15.80
N LYS A 424 19.24 -0.40 16.11
CA LYS A 424 20.59 -0.50 15.56
C LYS A 424 20.60 -1.06 14.13
N THR A 425 19.52 -1.73 13.72
CA THR A 425 19.37 -2.23 12.35
C THR A 425 19.27 -1.05 11.39
N PRO A 426 20.16 -0.93 10.40
CA PRO A 426 20.18 0.20 9.50
C PRO A 426 18.99 0.19 8.54
N ILE A 427 18.72 1.35 7.96
CA ILE A 427 17.86 1.53 6.78
C ILE A 427 18.75 1.54 5.54
N LEU A 428 18.31 0.83 4.51
CA LEU A 428 19.01 0.79 3.23
C LEU A 428 18.48 1.91 2.35
N GLU A 429 19.36 2.77 1.86
CA GLU A 429 19.04 3.80 0.88
C GLU A 429 20.01 3.74 -0.30
N THR A 430 19.56 4.09 -1.50
CA THR A 430 20.44 4.22 -2.66
C THR A 430 20.84 5.67 -2.83
N ILE A 431 22.13 5.98 -2.64
CA ILE A 431 22.70 7.32 -2.84
C ILE A 431 23.74 7.20 -3.96
N ASN A 432 23.56 7.99 -5.02
CA ASN A 432 24.44 7.99 -6.20
C ASN A 432 24.68 6.58 -6.77
N GLY A 433 23.63 5.76 -6.83
CA GLY A 433 23.67 4.39 -7.36
C GLY A 433 24.32 3.36 -6.43
N THR A 434 24.73 3.73 -5.22
CA THR A 434 25.31 2.82 -4.22
C THR A 434 24.36 2.64 -3.04
N ILE A 435 24.17 1.41 -2.59
CA ILE A 435 23.39 1.11 -1.38
C ILE A 435 24.22 1.50 -0.16
N VAL A 436 23.69 2.39 0.66
CA VAL A 436 24.31 2.86 1.91
C VAL A 436 23.46 2.46 3.11
N HIS A 437 24.12 2.29 4.26
CA HIS A 437 23.47 2.00 5.52
C HIS A 437 23.25 3.30 6.28
N VAL A 438 21.98 3.64 6.51
CA VAL A 438 21.58 4.85 7.23
C VAL A 438 21.04 4.44 8.59
N GLU A 439 21.58 5.03 9.66
CA GLU A 439 21.03 4.81 11.00
C GLU A 439 19.55 5.24 11.05
N PHE A 440 18.71 4.44 11.70
CA PHE A 440 17.27 4.69 11.72
C PHE A 440 16.89 6.08 12.27
N MET A 441 17.59 6.60 13.29
CA MET A 441 17.34 7.96 13.80
C MET A 441 17.70 9.06 12.78
N LYS A 442 18.74 8.85 11.96
CA LYS A 442 19.13 9.78 10.89
C LYS A 442 18.12 9.76 9.75
N TYR A 443 17.49 8.62 9.51
CA TYR A 443 16.36 8.47 8.58
C TYR A 443 15.08 9.17 9.10
N LEU A 444 14.73 8.96 10.37
CA LEU A 444 13.47 9.46 10.94
C LEU A 444 13.46 10.98 11.19
N LEU A 445 14.56 11.55 11.68
CA LEU A 445 14.58 12.95 12.13
C LEU A 445 14.23 13.95 11.01
N PRO A 446 14.76 13.86 9.78
CA PRO A 446 14.32 14.71 8.67
C PRO A 446 12.83 14.59 8.36
N LYS A 447 12.25 13.39 8.42
CA LYS A 447 10.81 13.17 8.19
C LYS A 447 9.97 13.93 9.22
N VAL A 448 10.33 13.83 10.51
CA VAL A 448 9.69 14.55 11.62
C VAL A 448 9.80 16.07 11.45
N LEU A 449 10.98 16.57 11.06
CA LEU A 449 11.21 18.00 10.82
C LEU A 449 10.35 18.53 9.66
N LEU A 450 10.23 17.76 8.58
CA LEU A 450 9.35 18.11 7.47
C LEU A 450 7.88 18.17 7.91
N SER A 451 7.41 17.23 8.72
CA SER A 451 6.03 17.23 9.24
C SER A 451 5.75 18.41 10.19
N CYS A 452 6.75 18.90 10.91
CA CYS A 452 6.62 20.08 11.76
C CYS A 452 6.34 21.39 10.97
N SER A 453 6.55 21.41 9.66
CA SER A 453 6.17 22.57 8.82
C SER A 453 4.67 22.86 8.86
N SER A 454 3.84 21.81 8.90
CA SER A 454 2.39 21.91 9.08
C SER A 454 2.03 22.56 10.43
N LEU A 455 2.72 22.15 11.50
CA LEU A 455 2.54 22.74 12.83
C LEU A 455 2.84 24.24 12.82
N ILE A 456 3.94 24.67 12.21
CA ILE A 456 4.30 26.09 12.12
C ILE A 456 3.27 26.86 11.29
N PHE A 457 2.80 26.30 10.18
CA PHE A 457 1.80 26.92 9.32
C PHE A 457 0.47 27.12 10.02
N ILE A 458 -0.09 26.08 10.62
CA ILE A 458 -1.36 26.18 11.33
C ILE A 458 -1.23 27.08 12.56
N THR A 459 -0.10 27.02 13.28
CA THR A 459 0.16 27.97 14.38
C THR A 459 0.04 29.42 13.89
N SER A 460 0.71 29.72 12.78
CA SER A 460 0.77 31.06 12.19
C SER A 460 -0.61 31.52 11.71
N LEU A 461 -1.37 30.63 11.06
CA LEU A 461 -2.72 30.90 10.59
C LEU A 461 -3.69 31.20 11.74
N VAL A 462 -3.78 30.30 12.72
CA VAL A 462 -4.69 30.47 13.88
C VAL A 462 -4.32 31.75 14.64
N PHE A 463 -3.02 32.01 14.82
CA PHE A 463 -2.53 33.17 15.55
C PHE A 463 -2.86 34.48 14.83
N MET A 464 -2.73 34.50 13.50
CA MET A 464 -3.14 35.63 12.65
C MET A 464 -4.64 35.89 12.81
N ILE A 465 -5.49 34.86 12.62
CA ILE A 465 -6.95 35.02 12.70
C ILE A 465 -7.36 35.45 14.12
N SER A 466 -6.80 34.85 15.18
CA SER A 466 -7.04 35.23 16.57
C SER A 466 -6.71 36.71 16.83
N THR A 467 -5.61 37.20 16.26
CA THR A 467 -5.17 38.59 16.43
C THR A 467 -6.02 39.58 15.62
N LEU A 468 -6.35 39.24 14.38
CA LEU A 468 -7.06 40.14 13.46
C LEU A 468 -8.56 40.17 13.72
N ALA A 469 -9.19 38.99 13.82
CA ALA A 469 -10.63 38.87 14.00
C ALA A 469 -11.08 39.06 15.45
N LYS A 470 -10.17 38.90 16.42
CA LYS A 470 -10.45 39.03 17.86
C LYS A 470 -11.61 38.14 18.33
N ASN A 471 -11.88 37.05 17.61
CA ASN A 471 -12.93 36.09 17.92
C ASN A 471 -12.30 34.69 18.01
N THR A 472 -12.36 34.11 19.21
CA THR A 472 -11.80 32.78 19.49
C THR A 472 -12.51 31.69 18.69
N ALA A 473 -13.84 31.72 18.63
CA ALA A 473 -14.61 30.71 17.91
C ALA A 473 -14.28 30.73 16.41
N LEU A 474 -14.16 31.92 15.82
CA LEU A 474 -13.80 32.07 14.40
C LEU A 474 -12.39 31.56 14.11
N ALA A 475 -11.40 31.91 14.95
CA ALA A 475 -10.02 31.48 14.79
C ALA A 475 -9.89 29.95 14.88
N VAL A 476 -10.58 29.33 15.84
CA VAL A 476 -10.58 27.86 15.97
C VAL A 476 -11.30 27.21 14.80
N ALA A 477 -12.51 27.66 14.45
CA ALA A 477 -13.35 27.01 13.44
C ALA A 477 -12.70 27.02 12.05
N ILE A 478 -12.22 28.17 11.57
CA ILE A 478 -11.60 28.27 10.23
C ILE A 478 -10.35 27.40 10.14
N SER A 479 -9.47 27.47 11.14
CA SER A 479 -8.23 26.71 11.11
C SER A 479 -8.46 25.21 11.27
N MET A 480 -9.49 24.80 12.02
CA MET A 480 -9.87 23.39 12.16
C MET A 480 -10.42 22.83 10.83
N VAL A 481 -11.36 23.56 10.19
CA VAL A 481 -11.92 23.16 8.89
C VAL A 481 -10.84 23.06 7.83
N LEU A 482 -9.92 24.03 7.80
CA LEU A 482 -8.80 24.01 6.86
C LEU A 482 -7.87 22.81 7.13
N TYR A 483 -7.42 22.61 8.37
CA TYR A 483 -6.49 21.52 8.69
C TYR A 483 -7.05 20.12 8.43
N LEU A 484 -8.30 19.87 8.86
CA LEU A 484 -8.95 18.57 8.69
C LEU A 484 -9.51 18.38 7.27
N GLY A 485 -9.87 19.46 6.57
CA GLY A 485 -10.47 19.39 5.24
C GLY A 485 -9.47 19.22 4.10
N CYS A 486 -8.22 19.67 4.25
CA CYS A 486 -7.24 19.64 3.15
C CYS A 486 -6.88 18.23 2.66
N ALA A 487 -6.76 17.25 3.55
CA ALA A 487 -6.40 15.89 3.16
C ALA A 487 -7.53 15.14 2.42
N PRO A 488 -8.79 15.11 2.91
CA PRO A 488 -9.92 14.60 2.15
C PRO A 488 -10.13 15.32 0.81
N ALA A 489 -9.95 16.66 0.79
CA ALA A 489 -10.02 17.43 -0.45
C ALA A 489 -8.94 17.01 -1.45
N THR A 490 -7.73 16.73 -0.97
CA THR A 490 -6.63 16.24 -1.81
C THR A 490 -6.95 14.86 -2.36
N ASN A 491 -7.40 13.92 -1.53
CA ASN A 491 -7.81 12.59 -1.97
C ASN A 491 -8.92 12.67 -3.04
N LEU A 492 -9.94 13.50 -2.81
CA LEU A 492 -11.03 13.69 -3.77
C LEU A 492 -10.52 14.26 -5.10
N LEU A 493 -9.74 15.34 -5.06
CA LEU A 493 -9.21 15.98 -6.27
C LEU A 493 -8.28 15.05 -7.05
N VAL A 494 -7.41 14.30 -6.37
CA VAL A 494 -6.55 13.29 -7.01
C VAL A 494 -7.39 12.17 -7.63
N SER A 495 -8.45 11.71 -6.97
CA SER A 495 -9.36 10.71 -7.55
C SER A 495 -10.12 11.22 -8.79
N MET A 496 -10.29 12.54 -8.91
CA MET A 496 -10.82 13.23 -10.08
C MET A 496 -9.71 13.65 -11.08
N SER A 497 -8.53 13.05 -10.98
CA SER A 497 -7.35 13.31 -11.82
C SER A 497 -6.85 14.76 -11.82
N GLN A 498 -7.17 15.54 -10.79
CA GLN A 498 -6.75 16.92 -10.66
C GLN A 498 -5.31 17.01 -10.11
N THR A 499 -4.33 16.65 -10.93
CA THR A 499 -2.92 16.53 -10.54
C THR A 499 -2.24 17.86 -10.20
N TRP A 500 -2.77 19.00 -10.67
CA TRP A 500 -2.26 20.34 -10.35
C TRP A 500 -2.21 20.61 -8.84
N ILE A 501 -3.05 19.92 -8.04
CA ILE A 501 -3.12 20.06 -6.59
C ILE A 501 -1.79 19.75 -5.91
N VAL A 502 -0.98 18.85 -6.49
CA VAL A 502 0.34 18.42 -5.98
C VAL A 502 1.32 19.59 -5.88
N ASN A 503 1.16 20.59 -6.73
CA ASN A 503 2.02 21.78 -6.76
C ASN A 503 1.56 22.88 -5.81
N THR A 504 0.40 22.73 -5.17
CA THR A 504 -0.14 23.70 -4.20
C THR A 504 0.24 23.34 -2.77
N LEU A 505 0.02 24.26 -1.84
CA LEU A 505 0.24 24.01 -0.41
C LEU A 505 -0.80 23.08 0.24
N ILE A 506 -1.94 22.81 -0.44
CA ILE A 506 -3.11 22.13 0.14
C ILE A 506 -2.78 20.72 0.65
N PRO A 507 -2.15 19.82 -0.14
CA PRO A 507 -1.80 18.48 0.34
C PRO A 507 -0.91 18.53 1.59
N TYR A 508 -0.01 19.51 1.63
CA TYR A 508 1.02 19.57 2.64
C TYR A 508 0.55 20.14 3.98
N ILE A 509 -0.56 20.92 4.00
CA ILE A 509 -1.18 21.41 5.24
C ILE A 509 -1.42 20.27 6.23
N ASN A 510 -1.84 19.10 5.74
CA ASN A 510 -2.01 17.90 6.56
C ASN A 510 -1.26 16.72 5.94
N ALA A 511 0.04 16.93 5.69
CA ALA A 511 0.95 15.90 5.18
C ALA A 511 0.99 14.66 6.08
N SER A 512 0.86 14.84 7.40
CA SER A 512 0.83 13.75 8.38
C SER A 512 -0.29 12.75 8.10
N TYR A 513 -1.50 13.22 7.78
CA TYR A 513 -2.60 12.34 7.39
C TYR A 513 -2.31 11.61 6.07
N LEU A 514 -1.82 12.32 5.05
CA LEU A 514 -1.55 11.72 3.74
C LEU A 514 -0.42 10.68 3.80
N ARG A 515 0.50 10.79 4.76
CA ARG A 515 1.52 9.75 5.00
C ARG A 515 0.97 8.53 5.74
N LEU A 516 0.05 8.74 6.68
CA LEU A 516 -0.61 7.65 7.40
C LEU A 516 -1.59 6.87 6.51
N ILE A 517 -2.28 7.58 5.61
CA ILE A 517 -3.26 7.01 4.67
C ILE A 517 -2.86 7.46 3.25
N PRO A 518 -1.90 6.75 2.61
CA PRO A 518 -1.26 7.16 1.36
C PRO A 518 -2.10 6.89 0.10
N THR A 519 -3.43 6.98 0.19
CA THR A 519 -4.33 6.71 -0.93
C THR A 519 -4.09 7.66 -2.11
N ALA A 520 -3.95 8.96 -1.86
CA ALA A 520 -3.61 9.92 -2.92
C ALA A 520 -2.24 9.63 -3.54
N GLU A 521 -1.25 9.26 -2.73
CA GLU A 521 0.10 8.97 -3.22
C GLU A 521 0.13 7.69 -4.08
N GLN A 522 -0.63 6.66 -3.69
CA GLN A 522 -0.79 5.44 -4.49
C GLN A 522 -1.46 5.73 -5.84
N ILE A 523 -2.56 6.48 -5.86
CA ILE A 523 -3.24 6.88 -7.11
C ILE A 523 -2.29 7.72 -7.98
N LEU A 524 -1.54 8.66 -7.38
CA LEU A 524 -0.58 9.49 -8.09
C LEU A 524 0.52 8.65 -8.75
N ALA A 525 1.08 7.70 -8.01
CA ALA A 525 2.14 6.84 -8.51
C ALA A 525 1.65 5.90 -9.61
N GLN A 526 0.50 5.26 -9.42
CA GLN A 526 -0.04 4.25 -10.35
C GLN A 526 -0.60 4.88 -11.63
N ASN A 527 -1.35 5.97 -11.53
CA ASN A 527 -2.06 6.54 -12.67
C ASN A 527 -1.27 7.64 -13.39
N PHE A 528 -0.37 8.32 -12.68
CA PHE A 528 0.32 9.51 -13.21
C PHE A 528 1.84 9.47 -13.08
N GLY A 529 2.42 8.41 -12.47
CA GLY A 529 3.85 8.35 -12.16
C GLY A 529 4.32 9.45 -11.20
N MET A 530 3.40 10.11 -10.51
CA MET A 530 3.68 11.26 -9.66
C MET A 530 3.84 10.87 -8.20
N THR A 531 4.59 11.66 -7.45
CA THR A 531 4.72 11.52 -5.98
C THR A 531 4.57 12.89 -5.32
N LEU A 532 4.12 12.92 -4.06
CA LEU A 532 4.01 14.19 -3.31
C LEU A 532 5.40 14.68 -2.91
N ASN A 533 5.74 15.91 -3.30
CA ASN A 533 7.02 16.51 -2.92
C ASN A 533 6.93 17.16 -1.55
N PHE A 534 7.01 16.35 -0.49
CA PHE A 534 6.92 16.81 0.89
C PHE A 534 7.96 17.87 1.26
N GLN A 535 9.16 17.83 0.67
CA GLN A 535 10.20 18.84 0.91
C GLN A 535 9.80 20.19 0.32
N GLY A 536 9.36 20.22 -0.95
CA GLY A 536 8.85 21.42 -1.59
C GLY A 536 7.63 21.99 -0.88
N GLY A 537 6.70 21.11 -0.49
CA GLY A 537 5.53 21.47 0.31
C GLY A 537 5.86 22.12 1.64
N ALA A 538 6.82 21.55 2.38
CA ALA A 538 7.29 22.13 3.64
C ALA A 538 7.84 23.55 3.45
N ILE A 539 8.60 23.79 2.37
CA ILE A 539 9.11 25.13 2.03
C ILE A 539 7.96 26.10 1.76
N GLN A 540 6.94 25.70 0.97
CA GLN A 540 5.76 26.53 0.70
C GLN A 540 5.04 26.93 1.99
N LEU A 541 4.84 25.98 2.90
CA LEU A 541 4.21 26.22 4.21
C LEU A 541 5.02 27.19 5.07
N LEU A 542 6.35 27.05 5.11
CA LEU A 542 7.21 27.95 5.88
C LEU A 542 7.21 29.38 5.31
N ILE A 543 7.21 29.54 3.98
CA ILE A 543 7.10 30.86 3.33
C ILE A 543 5.75 31.50 3.67
N ALA A 544 4.65 30.77 3.51
CA ALA A 544 3.32 31.28 3.85
C ALA A 544 3.21 31.65 5.34
N SER A 545 3.82 30.86 6.22
CA SER A 545 3.93 31.15 7.66
C SER A 545 4.64 32.46 7.93
N ALA A 546 5.79 32.68 7.30
CA ALA A 546 6.57 33.90 7.45
C ALA A 546 5.76 35.13 7.03
N VAL A 547 5.07 35.06 5.88
CA VAL A 547 4.19 36.14 5.40
C VAL A 547 3.06 36.43 6.38
N MET A 548 2.33 35.40 6.85
CA MET A 548 1.24 35.55 7.81
C MET A 548 1.72 36.19 9.12
N LEU A 549 2.87 35.75 9.64
CA LEU A 549 3.44 36.31 10.86
C LEU A 549 3.88 37.77 10.66
N ILE A 550 4.57 38.11 9.57
CA ILE A 550 4.97 39.49 9.27
C ILE A 550 3.74 40.41 9.25
N LEU A 551 2.69 40.01 8.52
CA LEU A 551 1.43 40.78 8.48
C LEU A 551 0.80 40.94 9.86
N THR A 552 0.74 39.86 10.64
CA THR A 552 0.17 39.86 11.99
C THR A 552 0.92 40.84 12.90
N PHE A 553 2.26 40.81 12.89
CA PHE A 553 3.08 41.70 13.71
C PHE A 553 2.97 43.15 13.28
N VAL A 554 3.03 43.43 11.97
CA VAL A 554 2.88 44.80 11.44
C VAL A 554 1.55 45.40 11.83
N ILE A 555 0.45 44.65 11.66
CA ILE A 555 -0.89 45.13 12.01
C ILE A 555 -1.02 45.34 13.53
N PHE A 556 -0.53 44.42 14.34
CA PHE A 556 -0.61 44.54 15.80
C PHE A 556 0.19 45.73 16.35
N ILE A 557 1.34 46.05 15.75
CA ILE A 557 2.18 47.18 16.16
C ILE A 557 1.53 48.51 15.77
N LYS A 558 1.05 48.63 14.52
CA LYS A 558 0.52 49.89 13.96
C LYS A 558 -0.89 50.23 14.42
N LYS A 559 -1.69 49.26 14.85
CA LYS A 559 -3.10 49.48 15.18
C LYS A 559 -3.28 50.13 16.54
N ASP A 560 -4.05 51.22 16.58
CA ASP A 560 -4.51 51.82 17.82
C ASP A 560 -5.54 50.92 18.51
N ILE A 561 -5.35 50.71 19.81
CA ILE A 561 -6.31 49.98 20.63
C ILE A 561 -7.28 51.03 21.20
N LYS A 562 -8.32 51.36 20.42
CA LYS A 562 -9.41 52.28 20.81
C LYS A 562 -10.51 51.55 21.61
N ASN A 563 -11.34 52.35 22.28
CA ASN A 563 -12.30 51.95 23.31
C ASN A 563 -13.24 50.81 22.94
#